data_AF-A0A730GJ44-F1
#
_entry.id   AF-A0A730GJ44-F1
#
_cell.length_a   1.000
_cell.length_b   1.000
_cell.length_c   1.000
_cell.angle_alpha   90.00
_cell.angle_beta   90.00
_cell.angle_gamma   90.00
#
_symmetry.space_group_name_H-M   'P 1'
#
loop_
_entity.id
_entity.type
_entity.pdbx_description
1 polymer ?
#
loop_
_entity_poly.entity_id
_entity_poly.type
_entity_poly.pdbx_seq_one_letter_code
_entity_poly.pdbx_strand_id
1 'polypeptide(L)'
;MKHYQITASMAKDIAFKLGAELNNEEAEIFADGYNAAMQSFGNSEQLNSPVTPDGWISCSERMPDSKTGVLVAREFGRKGDWRMKWGTYIPGHPDAQDGWIIPGASWLPTHWMPLPEPPQEEK
;
A
#
# COMPACT_ATOMS: atom_id res chain seq x y z
N MET A 1 -21.01 -12.38 -5.75
CA MET A 1 -21.28 -11.13 -5.00
C MET A 1 -22.36 -10.36 -5.75
N LYS A 2 -23.32 -9.74 -5.05
CA LYS A 2 -24.36 -8.93 -5.70
C LYS A 2 -23.76 -7.56 -6.01
N HIS A 3 -23.57 -7.22 -7.29
CA HIS A 3 -23.19 -5.86 -7.67
C HIS A 3 -24.37 -4.95 -7.34
N TYR A 4 -24.16 -4.00 -6.43
CA TYR A 4 -25.20 -3.04 -6.07
C TYR A 4 -25.12 -1.87 -7.06
N GLN A 5 -26.01 -1.87 -8.04
CA GLN A 5 -26.15 -0.74 -8.96
C GLN A 5 -26.76 0.45 -8.22
N ILE A 6 -26.29 1.65 -8.52
CA ILE A 6 -26.89 2.89 -8.01
C ILE A 6 -27.98 3.37 -8.98
N THR A 7 -29.02 3.99 -8.46
CA THR A 7 -30.11 4.62 -9.24
C THR A 7 -29.85 6.11 -9.42
N ALA A 8 -30.56 6.76 -10.36
CA ALA A 8 -30.50 8.22 -10.53
C ALA A 8 -30.89 8.98 -9.24
N SER A 9 -31.79 8.44 -8.41
CA SER A 9 -32.11 9.05 -7.11
C SER A 9 -30.92 8.99 -6.16
N MET A 10 -30.22 7.85 -6.10
CA MET A 10 -29.01 7.70 -5.28
C MET A 10 -27.89 8.62 -5.78
N ALA A 11 -27.78 8.81 -7.10
CA ALA A 11 -26.83 9.75 -7.71
C ALA A 11 -27.06 11.20 -7.25
N LYS A 12 -28.32 11.64 -7.19
CA LYS A 12 -28.68 12.96 -6.66
C LYS A 12 -28.34 13.13 -5.19
N ASP A 13 -28.60 12.12 -4.37
CA ASP A 13 -28.24 12.16 -2.94
C ASP A 13 -26.72 12.26 -2.74
N ILE A 14 -25.94 11.56 -3.57
CA ILE A 14 -24.47 11.63 -3.57
C ILE A 14 -24.01 13.03 -3.99
N ALA A 15 -24.53 13.56 -5.09
CA ALA A 15 -24.18 14.90 -5.58
C ALA A 15 -24.48 15.98 -4.54
N PHE A 16 -25.65 15.90 -3.90
CA PHE A 16 -26.05 16.85 -2.86
C PHE A 16 -25.06 16.85 -1.67
N LYS A 17 -24.62 15.68 -1.21
CA LYS A 17 -23.60 15.56 -0.16
C LYS A 17 -22.25 16.16 -0.56
N LEU A 18 -21.94 16.16 -1.85
CA LEU A 18 -20.72 16.75 -2.41
C LEU A 18 -20.87 18.24 -2.74
N GLY A 19 -22.03 18.85 -2.46
CA GLY A 19 -22.31 20.26 -2.76
C GLY A 19 -22.60 20.53 -4.24
N ALA A 20 -23.02 19.51 -4.98
CA ALA A 20 -23.46 19.62 -6.37
C ALA A 20 -24.97 19.33 -6.50
N GLU A 21 -25.60 19.91 -7.52
CA GLU A 21 -26.99 19.64 -7.86
C GLU A 21 -27.04 19.09 -9.29
N LEU A 22 -27.69 17.94 -9.47
CA LEU A 22 -27.85 17.29 -10.76
C LEU A 22 -29.32 17.34 -11.19
N ASN A 23 -29.53 17.68 -12.46
CA ASN A 23 -30.83 17.49 -13.09
C ASN A 23 -31.09 15.99 -13.37
N ASN A 24 -32.26 15.66 -13.93
CA ASN A 24 -32.64 14.25 -14.17
C ASN A 24 -31.70 13.54 -15.15
N GLU A 25 -31.35 14.20 -16.25
CA GLU A 25 -30.48 13.64 -17.29
C GLU A 25 -29.06 13.44 -16.76
N GLU A 26 -28.52 14.42 -16.04
CA GLU A 26 -27.20 14.32 -15.41
C GLU A 26 -27.13 13.20 -14.36
N ALA A 27 -28.20 13.00 -13.60
CA ALA A 27 -28.28 11.94 -12.60
C ALA A 27 -28.33 10.53 -13.24
N GLU A 28 -28.99 10.39 -14.38
CA GLU A 28 -29.00 9.15 -15.16
C GLU A 28 -27.60 8.86 -15.73
N ILE A 29 -26.97 9.85 -16.37
CA ILE A 29 -25.61 9.73 -16.91
C ILE A 29 -24.60 9.34 -15.82
N PHE A 30 -24.70 9.96 -14.64
CA PHE A 30 -23.83 9.64 -13.52
C PHE A 30 -24.03 8.19 -13.04
N ALA A 31 -25.29 7.77 -12.86
CA ALA A 31 -25.61 6.42 -12.40
C ALA A 31 -25.13 5.36 -13.39
N ASP A 32 -25.35 5.58 -14.69
CA ASP A 32 -24.91 4.68 -15.75
C ASP A 32 -23.39 4.59 -15.82
N GLY A 33 -22.69 5.72 -15.79
CA GLY A 33 -21.23 5.77 -15.79
C GLY A 33 -20.62 5.05 -14.57
N TYR A 34 -21.17 5.28 -13.38
CA TYR A 34 -20.73 4.61 -12.15
C TYR A 34 -20.96 3.11 -12.21
N ASN A 35 -22.15 2.67 -12.66
CA ASN A 35 -22.49 1.26 -12.76
C ASN A 35 -21.64 0.54 -13.81
N ALA A 36 -21.39 1.18 -14.96
CA ALA A 36 -20.52 0.65 -16.01
C ALA A 36 -19.07 0.54 -15.53
N ALA A 37 -18.56 1.56 -14.84
CA ALA A 37 -17.25 1.51 -14.19
C ALA A 37 -17.19 0.32 -13.22
N MET A 38 -18.14 0.21 -12.30
CA MET A 38 -18.16 -0.85 -11.28
C MET A 38 -18.33 -2.27 -11.86
N GLN A 39 -18.97 -2.40 -13.03
CA GLN A 39 -19.04 -3.68 -13.77
C GLN A 39 -17.73 -4.01 -14.48
N SER A 40 -17.01 -3.00 -14.98
CA SER A 40 -15.67 -3.19 -15.58
C SER A 40 -14.60 -3.52 -14.52
N PHE A 41 -14.73 -2.97 -13.32
CA PHE A 41 -13.87 -3.23 -12.15
C PHE A 41 -14.36 -4.43 -11.35
N GLY A 42 -14.56 -5.58 -12.02
CA GLY A 42 -15.10 -6.83 -11.46
C GLY A 42 -14.35 -7.49 -10.29
N ASN A 43 -13.49 -6.77 -9.56
CA ASN A 43 -12.97 -7.16 -8.25
C ASN A 43 -12.82 -5.91 -7.37
N SER A 44 -13.70 -5.78 -6.37
CA SER A 44 -13.63 -4.74 -5.33
C SER A 44 -12.34 -4.75 -4.51
N GLU A 45 -11.52 -5.80 -4.64
CA GLU A 45 -10.21 -5.90 -4.02
C GLU A 45 -9.14 -5.06 -4.74
N GLN A 46 -9.34 -4.66 -6.01
CA GLN A 46 -8.38 -3.84 -6.75
C GLN A 46 -8.46 -2.33 -6.44
N LEU A 47 -9.52 -1.86 -5.77
CA LEU A 47 -9.71 -0.43 -5.45
C LEU A 47 -9.30 -0.06 -4.01
N ASN A 48 -8.92 -1.03 -3.19
CA ASN A 48 -8.45 -0.80 -1.81
C ASN A 48 -6.98 -1.11 -1.59
N SER A 49 -6.27 -1.62 -2.60
CA SER A 49 -4.86 -1.96 -2.47
C SER A 49 -4.02 -0.97 -3.27
N PRO A 50 -3.25 -0.07 -2.63
CA PRO A 50 -2.17 0.58 -3.35
C PRO A 50 -1.27 -0.52 -3.92
N VAL A 51 -0.89 -0.41 -5.19
CA VAL A 51 0.20 -1.21 -5.79
C VAL A 51 1.51 -0.72 -5.16
N THR A 52 1.66 -1.02 -3.88
CA THR A 52 2.87 -0.94 -3.07
C THR A 52 3.05 -2.34 -2.51
N PRO A 53 4.24 -2.96 -2.58
CA PRO A 53 4.44 -4.30 -2.03
C PRO A 53 4.07 -4.30 -0.53
N ASP A 54 2.93 -4.88 -0.16
CA ASP A 54 2.37 -5.21 1.17
C ASP A 54 2.73 -4.35 2.41
N GLY A 55 3.18 -3.11 2.24
CA GLY A 55 3.61 -2.24 3.35
C GLY A 55 4.83 -2.77 4.12
N TRP A 56 5.07 -2.18 5.29
CA TRP A 56 6.13 -2.59 6.21
C TRP A 56 5.74 -3.86 6.96
N ILE A 57 6.53 -4.92 6.80
CA ILE A 57 6.38 -6.21 7.48
C ILE A 57 7.11 -6.16 8.81
N SER A 58 6.46 -6.57 9.89
CA SER A 58 7.12 -6.67 11.20
C SER A 58 8.13 -7.82 11.21
N CYS A 59 9.34 -7.59 11.74
CA CYS A 59 10.36 -8.63 11.87
C CYS A 59 9.90 -9.78 12.78
N SER A 60 9.00 -9.53 13.75
CA SER A 60 8.43 -10.58 14.60
C SER A 60 7.37 -11.42 13.91
N GLU A 61 6.72 -10.88 12.88
CA GLU A 61 5.76 -11.61 12.07
C GLU A 61 6.48 -12.49 11.06
N ARG A 62 7.43 -11.90 10.34
CA ARG A 62 8.20 -12.59 9.30
C ARG A 62 9.55 -11.92 9.11
N MET A 63 10.59 -12.74 9.07
CA MET A 63 11.93 -12.32 8.65
C MET A 63 12.04 -12.38 7.12
N PRO A 64 12.88 -11.53 6.49
CA PRO A 64 13.21 -11.70 5.08
C PRO A 64 13.94 -13.01 4.85
N ASP A 65 13.98 -13.45 3.59
CA ASP A 65 14.84 -14.57 3.23
C ASP A 65 16.33 -14.24 3.46
N SER A 66 17.13 -15.28 3.73
CA SER A 66 18.56 -15.12 3.93
C SER A 66 19.23 -14.53 2.68
N LYS A 67 20.15 -13.58 2.90
CA LYS A 67 20.92 -12.86 1.88
C LYS A 67 20.06 -11.97 0.98
N THR A 68 18.85 -11.60 1.42
CA THR A 68 17.98 -10.66 0.71
C THR A 68 18.21 -9.23 1.18
N GLY A 69 18.47 -8.33 0.24
CA GLY A 69 18.54 -6.89 0.49
C GLY A 69 17.15 -6.29 0.62
N VAL A 70 16.91 -5.54 1.70
CA VAL A 70 15.61 -4.97 2.05
C VAL A 70 15.77 -3.54 2.57
N LEU A 71 14.69 -2.76 2.53
CA LEU A 71 14.59 -1.56 3.36
C LEU A 71 14.22 -2.01 4.78
N VAL A 72 14.85 -1.39 5.77
CA VAL A 72 14.62 -1.66 7.19
C VAL A 72 14.26 -0.39 7.93
N ALA A 73 13.40 -0.51 8.94
CA ALA A 73 12.96 0.61 9.75
C ALA A 73 12.92 0.28 11.25
N ARG A 74 13.17 1.30 12.07
CA ARG A 74 12.97 1.27 13.53
C ARG A 74 12.54 2.66 14.02
N GLU A 75 11.55 2.70 14.90
CA GLU A 75 11.14 3.92 15.59
C GLU A 75 12.06 4.21 16.79
N PHE A 76 12.50 5.46 16.94
CA PHE A 76 13.46 5.90 17.95
C PHE A 76 12.85 6.90 18.92
N GLY A 77 12.69 6.54 20.19
CA GLY A 77 12.47 7.45 21.32
C GLY A 77 11.15 8.23 21.37
N ARG A 78 10.66 8.75 20.24
CA ARG A 78 9.41 9.49 20.07
C ARG A 78 8.57 8.83 18.99
N LYS A 79 7.26 8.79 19.24
CA LYS A 79 6.30 8.31 18.25
C LYS A 79 6.44 9.13 16.96
N GLY A 80 6.69 8.46 15.85
CA GLY A 80 6.90 9.02 14.51
C GLY A 80 8.36 9.24 14.09
N ASP A 81 9.35 9.16 15.00
CA ASP A 81 10.78 9.28 14.62
C ASP A 81 11.31 7.94 14.08
N TRP A 82 10.95 7.64 12.84
CA TRP A 82 11.42 6.44 12.17
C TRP A 82 12.80 6.65 11.53
N ARG A 83 13.71 5.72 11.80
CA ARG A 83 15.00 5.60 11.13
C ARG A 83 14.91 4.49 10.12
N MET A 84 15.24 4.82 8.87
CA MET A 84 15.18 3.88 7.75
C MET A 84 16.55 3.77 7.09
N LYS A 85 16.92 2.55 6.71
CA LYS A 85 18.15 2.23 5.98
C LYS A 85 17.93 1.05 5.05
N TRP A 86 18.90 0.77 4.19
CA TRP A 86 19.00 -0.54 3.55
C TRP A 86 19.71 -1.52 4.52
N GLY A 87 19.35 -2.80 4.44
CA GLY A 87 19.97 -3.86 5.23
C GLY A 87 19.88 -5.21 4.54
N THR A 88 20.66 -6.18 5.00
CA THR A 88 20.59 -7.57 4.53
C THR A 88 20.47 -8.51 5.73
N TYR A 89 19.56 -9.48 5.64
CA TYR A 89 19.41 -10.51 6.66
C TYR A 89 20.30 -11.72 6.34
N ILE A 90 21.35 -11.94 7.14
CA ILE A 90 22.31 -13.04 7.01
C ILE A 90 22.48 -13.72 8.39
N PRO A 91 21.58 -14.66 8.77
CA PRO A 91 21.69 -15.36 10.04
C PRO A 91 23.01 -16.16 10.14
N GLY A 92 23.66 -16.07 11.29
CA GLY A 92 24.92 -16.78 11.59
C GLY A 92 26.19 -16.15 11.01
N HIS A 93 26.10 -15.01 10.31
CA HIS A 93 27.29 -14.29 9.85
C HIS A 93 28.03 -13.63 11.04
N PRO A 94 29.38 -13.73 11.12
CA PRO A 94 30.14 -13.24 12.26
C PRO A 94 30.00 -11.72 12.49
N ASP A 95 29.84 -10.96 11.40
CA ASP A 95 29.67 -9.50 11.47
C ASP A 95 28.19 -9.06 11.56
N ALA A 96 27.24 -10.00 11.59
CA ALA A 96 25.83 -9.66 11.68
C ALA A 96 25.38 -9.53 13.14
N GLN A 97 24.60 -8.50 13.44
CA GLN A 97 23.95 -8.32 14.74
C GLN A 97 22.57 -8.99 14.69
N ASP A 98 22.40 -10.12 15.38
CA ASP A 98 21.19 -10.96 15.33
C ASP A 98 20.74 -11.30 13.90
N GLY A 99 21.74 -11.58 13.05
CA GLY A 99 21.53 -11.87 11.64
C GLY A 99 21.33 -10.64 10.76
N TRP A 100 21.37 -9.41 11.27
CA TRP A 100 21.29 -8.20 10.46
C TRP A 100 22.66 -7.60 10.15
N ILE A 101 22.88 -7.26 8.88
CA ILE A 101 23.97 -6.38 8.45
C ILE A 101 23.34 -5.09 7.93
N ILE A 102 23.50 -3.99 8.69
CA ILE A 102 22.95 -2.67 8.36
C ILE A 102 24.09 -1.65 8.43
N PRO A 103 24.63 -1.17 7.30
CA PRO A 103 25.81 -0.30 7.32
C PRO A 103 25.59 1.01 8.08
N GLY A 104 26.51 1.28 9.01
CA GLY A 104 26.49 2.47 9.86
C GLY A 104 25.28 2.55 10.79
N ALA A 105 24.66 1.43 11.14
CA ALA A 105 23.64 1.35 12.18
C ALA A 105 24.08 0.39 13.28
N SER A 106 23.85 0.79 14.54
CA SER A 106 24.06 -0.03 15.74
C SER A 106 22.75 -0.55 16.33
N TRP A 107 21.68 -0.51 15.54
CA TRP A 107 20.32 -0.83 15.97
C TRP A 107 19.72 -1.95 15.12
N LEU A 108 18.90 -2.78 15.77
CA LEU A 108 18.14 -3.84 15.11
C LEU A 108 16.83 -3.30 14.53
N PRO A 109 16.44 -3.70 13.33
CA PRO A 109 15.19 -3.23 12.74
C PRO A 109 13.98 -3.88 13.41
N THR A 110 12.84 -3.18 13.40
CA THR A 110 11.56 -3.74 13.85
C THR A 110 10.65 -4.06 12.68
N HIS A 111 10.85 -3.40 11.54
CA HIS A 111 10.08 -3.60 10.33
C HIS A 111 10.98 -3.61 9.10
N TRP A 112 10.54 -4.28 8.03
CA TRP A 112 11.22 -4.30 6.75
C TRP A 112 10.23 -4.28 5.59
N MET A 113 10.70 -3.96 4.39
CA MET A 113 9.95 -4.13 3.14
C MET A 113 10.93 -4.46 2.01
N PRO A 114 10.51 -5.15 0.94
CA PRO A 114 11.37 -5.39 -0.22
C PRO A 114 11.88 -4.07 -0.80
N LEU A 115 13.05 -4.10 -1.42
CA LEU A 115 13.52 -2.97 -2.22
C LEU A 115 12.52 -2.69 -3.34
N PRO A 116 12.29 -1.41 -3.69
CA PRO A 116 11.46 -1.07 -4.85
C PRO A 116 12.10 -1.64 -6.11
N GLU A 117 11.26 -1.94 -7.11
CA GLU A 117 11.78 -2.29 -8.43
C GLU A 117 12.66 -1.15 -8.97
N PRO A 118 13.77 -1.48 -9.65
CA PRO A 118 14.62 -0.48 -10.25
C PRO A 118 13.83 0.35 -11.27
N PRO A 119 14.19 1.64 -11.48
CA PRO A 119 13.58 2.44 -12.54
C PRO A 119 13.76 1.74 -13.90
N GLN A 120 12.69 1.65 -14.67
CA GLN A 120 12.76 1.15 -16.04
C GLN A 120 13.23 2.29 -16.95
N GLU A 121 14.32 2.09 -17.68
CA GLU A 121 14.73 3.03 -18.73
C GLU A 121 13.70 2.97 -19.86
N GLU A 122 13.07 4.11 -20.18
CA GLU A 122 12.30 4.25 -21.41
C GLU A 122 13.27 4.09 -22.59
N LYS A 123 13.09 3.01 -23.36
CA LYS A 123 13.86 2.76 -24.58
C LYS A 123 13.41 3.64 -25.72
#